data_AF-A0A8B7QNR9-F1
#
_entry.id   AF-A0A8B7QNR9-F1
#
_cell.length_a   1.000
_cell.length_b   1.000
_cell.length_c   1.000
_cell.angle_alpha   90.00
_cell.angle_beta   90.00
_cell.angle_gamma   90.00
#
_symmetry.space_group_name_H-M   'P 1'
#
loop_
_entity.id
_entity.type
_entity.pdbx_description
1 polymer ?
#
loop_
_entity_poly.entity_id
_entity_poly.type
_entity_poly.pdbx_seq_one_letter_code
_entity_poly.pdbx_strand_id
1 'polypeptide(L)'
;VHIYVDAVINHMCGNGVTAGTSSTCGSYFNPGKRDFPAVPFSGWDFNDGKCRTGSGDIENYNDPYQVRDCRLSGLLDLALEKDYVRSKIAEYLNHLIDLGVAGFRIDASKHMWPGDMKAVLDKLHNLNTTWFPEGSKPFIYQEVHLCKIDSPPYATIVSCELYKMGVGFMLAHPYGFTRIMSSFRWPRYFVNGKDINDWVGPPNNNGVTKEVTINEDTTCGNDWVCEHRWRQIRNMVMFRNVVDGQPFANWWDNGSNQVAFGRGNRGFIVFNNDDWPLSLTLQTGLPAGTYCDVISGDKIGDTCTGIKIYVSGDGNAHFSVSNSAEDPFIAIHAESKL
;
A
#
# COMPACT_ATOMS: atom_id res chain seq x y z
N VAL A 1 7.18 12.27 9.33
CA VAL A 1 7.23 11.07 8.46
C VAL A 1 7.67 9.91 9.34
N HIS A 2 6.96 8.79 9.27
CA HIS A 2 7.24 7.59 10.05
C HIS A 2 7.67 6.46 9.13
N ILE A 3 8.43 5.50 9.67
CA ILE A 3 8.88 4.32 8.95
C ILE A 3 8.08 3.10 9.44
N TYR A 4 7.60 2.30 8.50
CA TYR A 4 6.94 1.03 8.76
C TYR A 4 7.72 -0.07 8.04
N VAL A 5 8.17 -1.09 8.76
CA VAL A 5 9.00 -2.15 8.20
C VAL A 5 8.13 -3.28 7.68
N ASP A 6 8.52 -3.85 6.54
CA ASP A 6 7.95 -5.10 6.04
C ASP A 6 8.61 -6.29 6.74
N ALA A 7 7.87 -6.91 7.67
CA ALA A 7 8.36 -7.98 8.52
C ALA A 7 8.02 -9.35 7.92
N VAL A 8 9.00 -9.97 7.28
CA VAL A 8 8.93 -11.35 6.78
C VAL A 8 9.29 -12.30 7.92
N ILE A 9 8.25 -12.75 8.64
CA ILE A 9 8.41 -13.54 9.88
C ILE A 9 7.74 -14.92 9.84
N ASN A 10 7.03 -15.23 8.75
CA ASN A 10 6.41 -16.55 8.56
C ASN A 10 7.44 -17.62 8.18
N HIS A 11 8.38 -17.27 7.31
CA HIS A 11 9.25 -18.22 6.63
C HIS A 11 10.68 -17.69 6.45
N MET A 12 11.60 -18.60 6.14
CA MET A 12 12.94 -18.29 5.62
C MET A 12 12.96 -18.48 4.09
N CYS A 13 14.13 -18.71 3.48
CA CYS A 13 14.21 -18.89 2.03
C CYS A 13 13.55 -20.21 1.54
N GLY A 14 13.44 -20.37 0.22
CA GLY A 14 12.95 -21.60 -0.40
C GLY A 14 13.80 -22.83 -0.08
N ASN A 15 13.16 -23.97 0.11
CA ASN A 15 13.83 -25.23 0.45
C ASN A 15 14.78 -25.74 -0.66
N GLY A 16 14.52 -25.37 -1.92
CA GLY A 16 15.33 -25.73 -3.08
C GLY A 16 16.51 -24.80 -3.36
N VAL A 17 16.74 -23.78 -2.52
CA VAL A 17 17.87 -22.85 -2.69
C VAL A 17 19.18 -23.55 -2.31
N THR A 18 20.23 -23.32 -3.11
CA THR A 18 21.57 -23.89 -2.87
C THR A 18 22.20 -23.32 -1.60
N ALA A 19 22.80 -24.20 -0.80
CA ALA A 19 23.56 -23.79 0.39
C ALA A 19 24.80 -22.97 0.03
N GLY A 20 25.16 -22.02 0.88
CA GLY A 20 26.34 -21.18 0.68
C GLY A 20 26.18 -19.80 1.30
N THR A 21 26.87 -18.82 0.73
CA THR A 21 26.87 -17.41 1.17
C THR A 21 26.27 -16.48 0.12
N SER A 22 25.43 -17.00 -0.77
CA SER A 22 24.68 -16.19 -1.76
C SER A 22 23.53 -15.44 -1.06
N SER A 23 23.90 -14.56 -0.15
CA SER A 23 23.02 -13.74 0.67
C SER A 23 23.50 -12.29 0.63
N THR A 24 22.60 -11.35 0.90
CA THR A 24 22.86 -9.91 0.77
C THR A 24 23.94 -9.37 1.71
N CYS A 25 24.18 -10.06 2.84
CA CYS A 25 25.20 -9.70 3.83
C CYS A 25 26.28 -10.80 4.01
N GLY A 26 26.40 -11.72 3.04
CA GLY A 26 27.42 -12.77 3.05
C GLY A 26 27.27 -13.85 4.14
N SER A 27 26.18 -13.83 4.92
CA SER A 27 25.86 -14.87 5.91
C SER A 27 25.71 -16.23 5.24
N TYR A 28 26.32 -17.25 5.84
CA TYR A 28 26.13 -18.64 5.41
C TYR A 28 24.73 -19.15 5.79
N PHE A 29 24.14 -19.96 4.92
CA PHE A 29 22.90 -20.69 5.18
C PHE A 29 22.87 -22.00 4.39
N ASN A 30 22.13 -22.99 4.90
CA ASN A 30 21.92 -24.29 4.25
C ASN A 30 20.45 -24.71 4.36
N PRO A 31 19.62 -24.40 3.34
CA PRO A 31 18.19 -24.70 3.35
C PRO A 31 17.91 -26.19 3.44
N GLY A 32 18.70 -27.02 2.74
CA GLY A 32 18.55 -28.48 2.73
C GLY A 32 18.75 -29.12 4.11
N LYS A 33 19.62 -28.54 4.94
CA LYS A 33 19.84 -28.96 6.34
C LYS A 33 19.05 -28.14 7.37
N ARG A 34 18.25 -27.17 6.91
CA ARG A 34 17.52 -26.21 7.77
C ARG A 34 18.45 -25.44 8.71
N ASP A 35 19.64 -25.09 8.24
CA ASP A 35 20.69 -24.47 9.06
C ASP A 35 20.87 -23.00 8.64
N PHE A 36 20.55 -22.10 9.57
CA PHE A 36 20.64 -20.65 9.40
C PHE A 36 21.44 -20.05 10.57
N PRO A 37 22.77 -20.26 10.62
CA PRO A 37 23.57 -19.99 11.80
C PRO A 37 23.67 -18.52 12.21
N ALA A 38 23.34 -17.58 11.32
CA ALA A 38 23.30 -16.16 11.64
C ALA A 38 22.15 -15.80 12.61
N VAL A 39 21.11 -16.63 12.74
CA VAL A 39 19.97 -16.35 13.63
C VAL A 39 20.13 -16.90 15.05
N PRO A 40 20.68 -18.10 15.35
CA PRO A 40 20.84 -19.37 14.63
C PRO A 40 19.57 -20.26 14.63
N PHE A 41 18.95 -20.51 13.47
CA PHE A 41 17.88 -21.52 13.37
C PHE A 41 18.39 -22.86 12.85
N SER A 42 17.78 -23.94 13.35
CA SER A 42 18.10 -25.33 13.01
C SER A 42 16.84 -26.06 12.52
N GLY A 43 16.97 -27.32 12.11
CA GLY A 43 15.82 -28.15 11.71
C GLY A 43 14.72 -28.29 12.77
N TRP A 44 15.02 -28.02 14.04
CA TRP A 44 14.01 -28.02 15.11
C TRP A 44 13.07 -26.81 15.06
N ASP A 45 13.42 -25.78 14.30
CA ASP A 45 12.75 -24.47 14.29
C ASP A 45 11.83 -24.30 13.08
N PHE A 46 11.62 -25.37 12.32
CA PHE A 46 10.76 -25.41 11.13
C PHE A 46 9.64 -26.44 11.28
N ASN A 47 8.54 -26.21 10.56
CA ASN A 47 7.33 -27.05 10.61
C ASN A 47 7.40 -28.33 9.76
N ASP A 48 8.59 -28.81 9.39
CA ASP A 48 8.76 -30.01 8.56
C ASP A 48 8.07 -31.26 9.15
N GLY A 49 8.04 -31.40 10.48
CA GLY A 49 7.35 -32.50 11.17
C GLY A 49 5.87 -32.23 11.50
N LYS A 50 5.41 -30.98 11.36
CA LYS A 50 4.03 -30.55 11.67
C LYS A 50 3.14 -30.61 10.44
N CYS A 51 3.68 -30.23 9.28
CA CYS A 51 3.01 -30.32 8.01
C CYS A 51 2.63 -31.78 7.69
N ARG A 52 1.40 -31.99 7.19
CA ARG A 52 0.86 -33.33 6.89
C ARG A 52 0.68 -33.61 5.40
N THR A 53 1.03 -32.68 4.53
CA THR A 53 0.90 -32.84 3.07
C THR A 53 2.02 -33.73 2.54
N GLY A 54 1.77 -34.41 1.41
CA GLY A 54 2.75 -35.32 0.82
C GLY A 54 3.96 -34.59 0.23
N SER A 55 3.76 -33.37 -0.28
CA SER A 55 4.83 -32.51 -0.80
C SER A 55 5.60 -31.76 0.30
N GLY A 56 4.97 -31.54 1.47
CA GLY A 56 5.43 -30.57 2.48
C GLY A 56 5.05 -29.12 2.16
N ASP A 57 4.37 -28.88 1.04
CA ASP A 57 3.88 -27.56 0.62
C ASP A 57 2.36 -27.44 0.84
N ILE A 58 1.84 -26.22 0.72
CA ILE A 58 0.40 -25.94 0.73
C ILE A 58 -0.21 -26.43 -0.59
N GLU A 59 -1.13 -27.39 -0.50
CA GLU A 59 -1.79 -28.03 -1.65
C GLU A 59 -3.27 -27.63 -1.79
N ASN A 60 -3.94 -27.31 -0.68
CA ASN A 60 -5.36 -26.99 -0.60
C ASN A 60 -5.63 -25.86 0.40
N TYR A 61 -6.03 -24.70 -0.12
CA TYR A 61 -6.33 -23.50 0.67
C TYR A 61 -7.64 -23.58 1.48
N ASN A 62 -8.48 -24.60 1.25
CA ASN A 62 -9.67 -24.84 2.07
C ASN A 62 -9.36 -25.54 3.39
N ASP A 63 -8.18 -26.14 3.53
CA ASP A 63 -7.73 -26.74 4.77
C ASP A 63 -6.89 -25.73 5.55
N PRO A 64 -7.41 -25.21 6.68
CA PRO A 64 -6.73 -24.17 7.40
C PRO A 64 -5.42 -24.62 8.03
N TYR A 65 -5.24 -25.91 8.33
CA TYR A 65 -4.03 -26.40 9.01
C TYR A 65 -2.84 -26.38 8.08
N GLN A 66 -2.96 -26.95 6.87
CA GLN A 66 -1.86 -26.90 5.91
C GLN A 66 -1.51 -25.47 5.51
N VAL A 67 -2.48 -24.55 5.43
CA VAL A 67 -2.21 -23.15 5.09
C VAL A 67 -1.28 -22.47 6.10
N ARG A 68 -1.24 -22.92 7.36
CA ARG A 68 -0.43 -22.32 8.43
C ARG A 68 0.76 -23.15 8.88
N ASP A 69 0.75 -24.45 8.58
CA ASP A 69 1.77 -25.39 9.05
C ASP A 69 2.65 -25.93 7.91
N CYS A 70 2.33 -25.65 6.65
CA CYS A 70 3.07 -26.14 5.47
C CYS A 70 3.69 -24.98 4.68
N ARG A 71 4.69 -25.31 3.86
CA ARG A 71 5.49 -24.33 3.13
C ARG A 71 4.68 -23.62 2.04
N LEU A 72 4.72 -22.28 2.06
CA LEU A 72 4.17 -21.44 1.01
C LEU A 72 5.10 -21.48 -0.21
N SER A 73 4.71 -22.17 -1.29
CA SER A 73 5.52 -22.29 -2.52
C SER A 73 6.97 -22.73 -2.25
N GLY A 74 7.15 -23.66 -1.31
CA GLY A 74 8.45 -24.21 -0.93
C GLY A 74 9.26 -23.36 0.06
N LEU A 75 8.77 -22.19 0.51
CA LEU A 75 9.41 -21.36 1.53
C LEU A 75 9.44 -22.08 2.88
N LEU A 76 10.61 -22.15 3.51
CA LEU A 76 10.79 -22.88 4.77
C LEU A 76 9.99 -22.25 5.91
N ASP A 77 8.96 -22.94 6.36
CA ASP A 77 7.97 -22.45 7.30
C ASP A 77 8.45 -22.58 8.75
N LEU A 78 8.46 -21.46 9.49
CA LEU A 78 8.98 -21.39 10.85
C LEU A 78 7.98 -21.97 11.86
N ALA A 79 8.49 -22.71 12.85
CA ALA A 79 7.69 -23.27 13.93
C ALA A 79 7.30 -22.20 14.97
N LEU A 80 6.36 -21.33 14.60
CA LEU A 80 5.94 -20.18 15.39
C LEU A 80 5.26 -20.53 16.71
N GLU A 81 4.88 -21.79 16.96
CA GLU A 81 4.44 -22.22 18.29
C GLU A 81 5.56 -22.20 19.34
N LYS A 82 6.83 -22.30 18.91
CA LYS A 82 7.98 -22.42 19.80
C LYS A 82 8.38 -21.06 20.36
N ASP A 83 8.53 -20.97 21.68
CA ASP A 83 8.95 -19.73 22.32
C ASP A 83 10.33 -19.23 21.86
N TYR A 84 11.25 -20.14 21.54
CA TYR A 84 12.56 -19.79 20.96
C TYR A 84 12.41 -19.01 19.65
N VAL A 85 11.61 -19.52 18.72
CA VAL A 85 11.37 -18.88 17.41
C VAL A 85 10.67 -17.52 17.59
N ARG A 86 9.63 -17.47 18.43
CA ARG A 86 8.92 -16.22 18.75
C ARG A 86 9.85 -15.19 19.36
N SER A 87 10.74 -15.60 20.26
CA SER A 87 11.68 -14.70 20.93
C SER A 87 12.76 -14.20 19.98
N LYS A 88 13.23 -15.02 19.02
CA LYS A 88 14.14 -14.57 17.96
C LYS A 88 13.51 -13.57 17.00
N ILE A 89 12.25 -13.78 16.65
CA ILE A 89 11.49 -12.80 15.85
C ILE A 89 11.27 -11.51 16.65
N ALA A 90 10.88 -11.62 17.92
CA ALA A 90 10.68 -10.45 18.78
C ALA A 90 11.98 -9.67 19.02
N GLU A 91 13.13 -10.35 19.16
CA GLU A 91 14.46 -9.72 19.25
C GLU A 91 14.74 -8.85 18.02
N TYR A 92 14.51 -9.38 16.82
CA TYR A 92 14.62 -8.64 15.57
C TYR A 92 13.67 -7.44 15.51
N LEU A 93 12.38 -7.62 15.83
CA LEU A 93 11.39 -6.56 15.76
C LEU A 93 11.63 -5.48 16.83
N ASN A 94 12.00 -5.85 18.05
CA ASN A 94 12.34 -4.91 19.11
C ASN A 94 13.58 -4.10 18.78
N HIS A 95 14.59 -4.71 18.16
CA HIS A 95 15.75 -3.96 17.66
C HIS A 95 15.31 -2.84 16.69
N LEU A 96 14.35 -3.11 15.79
CA LEU A 96 13.81 -2.10 14.87
C LEU A 96 12.96 -1.03 15.58
N ILE A 97 12.16 -1.42 16.58
CA ILE A 97 11.39 -0.47 17.40
C ILE A 97 12.33 0.49 18.13
N ASP A 98 13.39 -0.05 18.74
CA ASP A 98 14.38 0.72 19.48
C ASP A 98 15.12 1.71 18.58
N LEU A 99 15.34 1.36 17.30
CA LEU A 99 15.87 2.27 16.27
C LEU A 99 14.89 3.39 15.86
N GLY A 100 13.59 3.27 16.16
CA GLY A 100 12.59 4.32 15.92
C GLY A 100 11.53 4.00 14.86
N VAL A 101 11.40 2.74 14.42
CA VAL A 101 10.32 2.30 13.53
C VAL A 101 8.96 2.46 14.22
N ALA A 102 7.96 2.96 13.49
CA ALA A 102 6.63 3.25 14.02
C ALA A 102 5.67 2.04 13.99
N GLY A 103 6.03 0.99 13.25
CA GLY A 103 5.18 -0.18 13.08
C GLY A 103 5.63 -1.14 12.00
N PHE A 104 4.80 -2.14 11.74
CA PHE A 104 5.14 -3.28 10.87
C PHE A 104 3.99 -3.67 9.95
N ARG A 105 4.33 -3.95 8.68
CA ARG A 105 3.55 -4.84 7.82
C ARG A 105 3.94 -6.26 8.18
N ILE A 106 2.99 -7.10 8.56
CA ILE A 106 3.26 -8.51 8.79
C ILE A 106 3.00 -9.28 7.48
N ASP A 107 4.07 -9.68 6.80
CA ASP A 107 4.00 -10.45 5.55
C ASP A 107 3.42 -11.85 5.79
N ALA A 108 2.70 -12.39 4.81
CA ALA A 108 2.15 -13.74 4.84
C ALA A 108 1.30 -14.03 6.09
N SER A 109 0.66 -13.02 6.69
CA SER A 109 -0.15 -13.16 7.92
C SER A 109 -1.21 -14.27 7.86
N LYS A 110 -1.76 -14.55 6.68
CA LYS A 110 -2.71 -15.67 6.46
C LYS A 110 -2.12 -17.02 6.83
N HIS A 111 -0.81 -17.19 6.67
CA HIS A 111 -0.05 -18.41 6.88
C HIS A 111 0.49 -18.53 8.32
N MET A 112 0.12 -17.62 9.21
CA MET A 112 0.46 -17.71 10.63
C MET A 112 -0.81 -17.88 11.47
N TRP A 113 -0.72 -18.65 12.56
CA TRP A 113 -1.81 -18.76 13.51
C TRP A 113 -2.02 -17.42 14.24
N PRO A 114 -3.27 -16.94 14.39
CA PRO A 114 -3.53 -15.71 15.14
C PRO A 114 -3.00 -15.73 16.58
N GLY A 115 -3.01 -16.90 17.23
CA GLY A 115 -2.45 -17.09 18.56
C GLY A 115 -0.93 -16.94 18.61
N ASP A 116 -0.22 -17.47 17.61
CA ASP A 116 1.24 -17.34 17.50
C ASP A 116 1.65 -15.91 17.19
N MET A 117 0.94 -15.25 16.26
CA MET A 117 1.14 -13.83 15.97
C MET A 117 0.94 -12.99 17.23
N LYS A 118 -0.15 -13.21 17.97
CA LYS A 118 -0.40 -12.51 19.24
C LYS A 118 0.75 -12.73 20.22
N ALA A 119 1.25 -13.96 20.35
CA ALA A 119 2.36 -14.27 21.26
C ALA A 119 3.68 -13.59 20.87
N VAL A 120 3.93 -13.35 19.58
CA VAL A 120 5.07 -12.52 19.12
C VAL A 120 4.81 -11.04 19.44
N LEU A 121 3.63 -10.52 19.10
CA LEU A 121 3.28 -9.11 19.31
C LEU A 121 3.25 -8.71 20.79
N ASP A 122 2.86 -9.62 21.68
CA ASP A 122 2.86 -9.41 23.14
C ASP A 122 4.29 -9.27 23.71
N LYS A 123 5.33 -9.69 22.98
CA LYS A 123 6.75 -9.53 23.37
C LYS A 123 7.35 -8.20 22.86
N LEU A 124 6.60 -7.41 22.11
CA LEU A 124 7.12 -6.18 21.54
C LEU A 124 7.21 -5.05 22.56
N HIS A 125 8.25 -4.23 22.42
CA HIS A 125 8.39 -2.98 23.15
C HIS A 125 7.30 -1.98 22.74
N ASN A 126 7.04 -1.01 23.61
CA ASN A 126 6.42 0.24 23.18
C ASN A 126 7.41 1.02 22.31
N LEU A 127 6.89 1.93 21.49
CA LEU A 127 7.68 2.78 20.61
C LEU A 127 8.65 3.67 21.39
N ASN A 128 9.78 3.97 20.75
CA ASN A 128 10.85 4.78 21.34
C ASN A 128 10.34 6.18 21.74
N THR A 129 10.51 6.53 23.02
CA THR A 129 9.99 7.78 23.62
C THR A 129 10.69 9.04 23.13
N THR A 130 11.78 8.91 22.36
CA THR A 130 12.46 10.04 21.71
C THR A 130 11.57 10.70 20.65
N TRP A 131 10.75 9.89 19.94
CA TRP A 131 9.91 10.36 18.84
C TRP A 131 8.41 10.17 19.07
N PHE A 132 8.04 9.30 20.02
CA PHE A 132 6.65 8.96 20.30
C PHE A 132 6.28 9.25 21.76
N PRO A 133 5.02 9.59 22.06
CA PRO A 133 4.54 9.68 23.44
C PRO A 133 4.76 8.37 24.21
N GLU A 134 5.01 8.47 25.52
CA GLU A 134 5.15 7.31 26.39
C GLU A 134 3.93 6.38 26.31
N GLY A 135 4.18 5.06 26.21
CA GLY A 135 3.13 4.04 26.09
C GLY A 135 2.57 3.85 24.68
N SER A 136 3.10 4.56 23.67
CA SER A 136 2.71 4.37 22.27
C SER A 136 3.10 2.96 21.79
N LYS A 137 2.18 2.26 21.12
CA LYS A 137 2.41 0.91 20.58
C LYS A 137 2.70 0.95 19.08
N PRO A 138 3.50 0.01 18.54
CA PRO A 138 3.73 -0.07 17.11
C PRO A 138 2.43 -0.30 16.34
N PHE A 139 2.27 0.41 15.23
CA PHE A 139 1.14 0.21 14.34
C PHE A 139 1.34 -1.08 13.53
N ILE A 140 0.46 -2.05 13.73
CA ILE A 140 0.53 -3.34 13.05
C ILE A 140 -0.57 -3.42 12.00
N TYR A 141 -0.20 -3.72 10.78
CA TYR A 141 -1.15 -4.08 9.74
C TYR A 141 -0.71 -5.37 9.05
N GLN A 142 -1.70 -6.21 8.76
CA GLN A 142 -1.46 -7.50 8.13
C GLN A 142 -1.47 -7.33 6.62
N GLU A 143 -0.69 -8.14 5.94
CA GLU A 143 -0.92 -8.34 4.52
C GLU A 143 -2.33 -8.91 4.31
N VAL A 144 -3.21 -8.08 3.75
CA VAL A 144 -4.44 -8.55 3.11
C VAL A 144 -4.07 -8.81 1.66
N HIS A 145 -4.08 -10.07 1.23
CA HIS A 145 -3.95 -10.43 -0.19
C HIS A 145 -5.17 -9.85 -0.93
N LEU A 146 -5.04 -8.61 -1.39
CA LEU A 146 -5.87 -8.00 -2.42
C LEU A 146 -4.91 -7.57 -3.52
N CYS A 147 -4.90 -8.35 -4.60
CA CYS A 147 -4.12 -8.16 -5.82
C CYS A 147 -2.59 -8.33 -5.65
N LYS A 148 -2.10 -9.57 -5.78
CA LYS A 148 -0.79 -9.76 -6.42
C LYS A 148 -0.89 -9.25 -7.86
N ILE A 149 0.19 -8.67 -8.36
CA ILE A 149 0.39 -8.33 -9.79
C ILE A 149 0.37 -9.61 -10.67
N ASP A 150 0.34 -10.79 -10.05
CA ASP A 150 0.54 -12.10 -10.70
C ASP A 150 -0.75 -12.85 -11.07
N SER A 151 -1.90 -12.20 -11.22
CA SER A 151 -3.10 -12.90 -11.72
C SER A 151 -4.10 -11.95 -12.39
N PRO A 152 -4.42 -12.11 -13.69
CA PRO A 152 -5.58 -11.45 -14.29
C PRO A 152 -6.85 -11.86 -13.52
N PRO A 153 -7.83 -10.96 -13.28
CA PRO A 153 -8.15 -9.79 -14.11
C PRO A 153 -7.87 -8.40 -13.50
N TYR A 154 -7.20 -8.29 -12.34
CA TYR A 154 -7.07 -7.00 -11.67
C TYR A 154 -5.82 -6.26 -12.14
N ALA A 155 -6.06 -5.41 -13.13
CA ALA A 155 -5.05 -4.71 -13.89
C ALA A 155 -4.29 -3.65 -13.05
N THR A 156 -3.00 -3.87 -12.87
CA THR A 156 -2.01 -2.80 -12.72
C THR A 156 -1.29 -2.59 -14.05
N ILE A 157 -2.09 -2.35 -15.09
CA ILE A 157 -2.28 -1.02 -15.69
C ILE A 157 -3.68 -1.09 -16.33
N VAL A 158 -4.70 -0.85 -15.51
CA VAL A 158 -5.77 0.01 -16.01
C VAL A 158 -5.08 1.34 -16.34
N SER A 159 -5.46 2.03 -17.41
CA SER A 159 -4.88 3.32 -17.83
C SER A 159 -4.49 4.21 -16.63
N CYS A 160 -3.38 4.97 -16.73
CA CYS A 160 -2.95 5.88 -15.64
C CYS A 160 -4.10 6.77 -15.14
N GLU A 161 -5.02 7.11 -16.02
CA GLU A 161 -6.29 7.79 -15.74
C GLU A 161 -7.16 7.07 -14.69
N LEU A 162 -7.53 5.81 -14.94
CA LEU A 162 -8.38 5.04 -14.02
C LEU A 162 -7.66 4.72 -12.70
N TYR A 163 -6.33 4.58 -12.72
CA TYR A 163 -5.55 4.47 -11.48
C TYR A 163 -5.63 5.74 -10.64
N LYS A 164 -5.47 6.93 -11.25
CA LYS A 164 -5.61 8.22 -10.56
C LYS A 164 -7.02 8.37 -9.95
N MET A 165 -8.07 7.98 -10.67
CA MET A 165 -9.44 8.00 -10.16
C MET A 165 -9.65 7.05 -8.98
N GLY A 166 -9.19 5.81 -9.08
CA GLY A 166 -9.32 4.82 -8.01
C GLY A 166 -8.60 5.26 -6.73
N VAL A 167 -7.39 5.80 -6.87
CA VAL A 167 -6.64 6.38 -5.74
C VAL A 167 -7.33 7.63 -5.18
N GLY A 168 -7.88 8.49 -6.05
CA GLY A 168 -8.66 9.66 -5.66
C GLY A 168 -9.88 9.29 -4.81
N PHE A 169 -10.66 8.29 -5.25
CA PHE A 169 -11.81 7.78 -4.50
C PHE A 169 -11.39 7.21 -3.14
N MET A 170 -10.35 6.36 -3.12
CA MET A 170 -9.80 5.79 -1.89
C MET A 170 -9.38 6.87 -0.88
N LEU A 171 -8.70 7.92 -1.34
CA LEU A 171 -8.20 8.99 -0.47
C LEU A 171 -9.31 9.91 0.02
N ALA A 172 -10.34 10.15 -0.78
CA ALA A 172 -11.50 10.95 -0.38
C ALA A 172 -12.44 10.23 0.59
N HIS A 173 -12.63 8.91 0.44
CA HIS A 173 -13.55 8.12 1.26
C HIS A 173 -12.99 7.89 2.68
N PRO A 174 -13.80 7.99 3.77
CA PRO A 174 -13.29 7.90 5.15
C PRO A 174 -12.83 6.51 5.58
N TYR A 175 -13.15 5.47 4.81
CA TYR A 175 -12.86 4.08 5.20
C TYR A 175 -11.36 3.79 5.31
N GLY A 176 -10.98 3.21 6.45
CA GLY A 176 -9.66 2.61 6.68
C GLY A 176 -8.49 3.60 6.72
N PHE A 177 -7.29 3.03 6.86
CA PHE A 177 -6.03 3.74 6.73
C PHE A 177 -5.47 3.52 5.32
N THR A 178 -5.14 4.60 4.61
CA THR A 178 -4.77 4.55 3.20
C THR A 178 -3.27 4.41 3.01
N ARG A 179 -2.85 3.44 2.19
CA ARG A 179 -1.47 3.26 1.75
C ARG A 179 -1.38 3.49 0.25
N ILE A 180 -0.44 4.34 -0.16
CA ILE A 180 -0.22 4.66 -1.58
C ILE A 180 0.98 3.84 -2.06
N MET A 181 0.83 3.23 -3.22
CA MET A 181 1.92 2.52 -3.88
C MET A 181 2.87 3.52 -4.55
N SER A 182 4.17 3.20 -4.54
CA SER A 182 5.17 3.88 -5.36
C SER A 182 6.06 2.84 -6.00
N SER A 183 6.11 2.81 -7.32
CA SER A 183 6.64 1.69 -8.10
C SER A 183 7.88 2.06 -8.91
N PHE A 184 8.41 1.07 -9.61
CA PHE A 184 9.40 1.21 -10.68
C PHE A 184 8.86 0.59 -11.97
N ARG A 185 9.44 0.96 -13.11
CA ARG A 185 9.11 0.39 -14.42
C ARG A 185 9.96 -0.84 -14.66
N TRP A 186 9.37 -1.85 -15.29
CA TRP A 186 10.06 -3.02 -15.81
C TRP A 186 9.56 -3.33 -17.24
N PRO A 187 10.34 -4.03 -18.07
CA PRO A 187 9.96 -4.33 -19.44
C PRO A 187 8.88 -5.42 -19.48
N ARG A 188 7.62 -5.03 -19.25
CA ARG A 188 6.47 -5.93 -19.28
C ARG A 188 6.33 -6.58 -20.66
N TYR A 189 6.17 -7.90 -20.67
CA TYR A 189 5.99 -8.65 -21.91
C TYR A 189 4.96 -9.77 -21.71
N PHE A 190 3.79 -9.59 -22.29
CA PHE A 190 2.67 -10.51 -22.13
C PHE A 190 2.71 -11.62 -23.18
N VAL A 191 2.75 -12.87 -22.72
CA VAL A 191 2.57 -14.07 -23.53
C VAL A 191 1.41 -14.87 -22.94
N ASN A 192 0.38 -15.15 -23.74
CA ASN A 192 -0.82 -15.88 -23.30
C ASN A 192 -1.49 -15.28 -22.05
N GLY A 193 -1.53 -13.94 -21.96
CA GLY A 193 -2.16 -13.22 -20.85
C GLY A 193 -1.35 -13.19 -19.54
N LYS A 194 -0.12 -13.72 -19.52
CA LYS A 194 0.80 -13.61 -18.40
C LYS A 194 2.01 -12.75 -18.77
N ASP A 195 2.41 -11.84 -17.89
CA ASP A 195 3.68 -11.14 -18.02
C ASP A 195 4.82 -12.13 -17.70
N ILE A 196 5.69 -12.42 -18.66
CA ILE A 196 6.82 -13.34 -18.43
C ILE A 196 8.02 -12.64 -17.78
N ASN A 197 7.96 -11.32 -17.61
CA ASN A 197 8.98 -10.49 -16.97
C ASN A 197 8.51 -9.97 -15.60
N ASP A 198 7.50 -10.60 -15.00
CA ASP A 198 6.95 -10.29 -13.66
C ASP A 198 7.97 -10.44 -12.52
N TRP A 199 9.07 -11.16 -12.75
CA TRP A 199 10.17 -11.40 -11.81
C TRP A 199 11.22 -10.28 -11.75
N VAL A 200 11.18 -9.30 -12.66
CA VAL A 200 12.22 -8.27 -12.77
C VAL A 200 12.26 -7.40 -11.51
N GLY A 201 13.44 -7.33 -10.88
CA GLY A 201 13.70 -6.53 -9.70
C GLY A 201 13.79 -5.01 -9.97
N PRO A 202 14.15 -4.21 -8.95
CA PRO A 202 14.21 -2.76 -9.09
C PRO A 202 15.27 -2.32 -10.12
N PRO A 203 15.18 -1.07 -10.63
CA PRO A 203 16.17 -0.50 -11.54
C PRO A 203 17.57 -0.63 -10.93
N ASN A 204 18.49 -1.28 -11.63
CA ASN A 204 19.81 -1.60 -11.09
C ASN A 204 20.91 -1.51 -12.16
N ASN A 205 22.15 -1.36 -11.69
CA ASN A 205 23.37 -1.49 -12.49
C ASN A 205 24.18 -2.65 -11.89
N ASN A 206 24.25 -3.78 -12.59
CA ASN A 206 24.92 -5.01 -12.14
C ASN A 206 24.45 -5.47 -10.74
N GLY A 207 23.14 -5.44 -10.48
CA GLY A 207 22.54 -5.86 -9.20
C GLY A 207 22.56 -4.79 -8.11
N VAL A 208 23.25 -3.66 -8.31
CA VAL A 208 23.20 -2.51 -7.38
C VAL A 208 22.01 -1.63 -7.75
N THR A 209 21.08 -1.44 -6.81
CA THR A 209 19.88 -0.62 -7.04
C THR A 209 20.26 0.83 -7.36
N LYS A 210 19.67 1.39 -8.42
CA LYS A 210 19.91 2.77 -8.87
C LYS A 210 19.28 3.75 -7.89
N GLU A 211 19.92 4.91 -7.75
CA GLU A 211 19.35 6.03 -7.01
C GLU A 211 18.08 6.58 -7.68
N VAL A 212 17.21 7.17 -6.87
CA VAL A 212 16.05 7.93 -7.36
C VAL A 212 16.50 9.34 -7.70
N THR A 213 16.49 9.71 -8.97
CA THR A 213 16.77 11.08 -9.41
C THR A 213 15.48 11.88 -9.51
N ILE A 214 15.52 13.17 -9.17
CA ILE A 214 14.36 14.07 -9.25
C ILE A 214 14.58 15.03 -10.41
N ASN A 215 13.63 15.06 -11.33
CA ASN A 215 13.60 15.95 -12.49
C ASN A 215 13.09 17.34 -12.10
N GLU A 216 13.29 18.34 -12.96
CA GLU A 216 12.85 19.73 -12.72
C GLU A 216 11.32 19.85 -12.55
N ASP A 217 10.56 19.00 -13.24
CA ASP A 217 9.10 18.90 -13.14
C ASP A 217 8.62 18.12 -11.90
N THR A 218 9.53 17.81 -10.98
CA THR A 218 9.34 17.03 -9.75
C THR A 218 9.08 15.52 -9.94
N THR A 219 9.04 15.03 -11.17
CA THR A 219 8.94 13.58 -11.47
C THR A 219 10.26 12.87 -11.16
N CYS A 220 10.25 11.54 -11.20
CA CYS A 220 11.44 10.74 -10.97
C CYS A 220 12.06 10.22 -12.27
N GLY A 221 13.39 10.10 -12.28
CA GLY A 221 14.16 9.41 -13.32
C GLY A 221 14.55 7.98 -12.92
N ASN A 222 15.48 7.38 -13.68
CA ASN A 222 16.01 6.02 -13.43
C ASN A 222 14.93 4.93 -13.32
N ASP A 223 13.89 5.02 -14.16
CA ASP A 223 12.76 4.08 -14.20
C ASP A 223 11.89 4.03 -12.94
N TRP A 224 12.12 4.91 -11.95
CA TRP A 224 11.22 5.08 -10.81
C TRP A 224 9.95 5.80 -11.25
N VAL A 225 8.77 5.24 -10.93
CA VAL A 225 7.47 5.78 -11.35
C VAL A 225 7.05 6.96 -10.48
N CYS A 226 7.26 6.83 -9.16
CA CYS A 226 6.94 7.86 -8.17
C CYS A 226 5.50 8.39 -8.25
N GLU A 227 4.52 7.50 -8.23
CA GLU A 227 3.09 7.84 -8.23
C GLU A 227 2.74 8.81 -7.10
N HIS A 228 3.41 8.70 -5.95
CA HIS A 228 3.25 9.61 -4.81
C HIS A 228 3.63 11.08 -5.10
N ARG A 229 4.32 11.37 -6.21
CA ARG A 229 4.67 12.72 -6.67
C ARG A 229 3.72 13.27 -7.72
N TRP A 230 2.86 12.43 -8.31
CA TRP A 230 1.88 12.89 -9.28
C TRP A 230 0.93 13.86 -8.59
N ARG A 231 0.71 15.03 -9.20
CA ARG A 231 -0.07 16.14 -8.63
C ARG A 231 -1.41 15.64 -8.09
N GLN A 232 -2.13 14.88 -8.89
CA GLN A 232 -3.45 14.31 -8.57
C GLN A 232 -3.40 13.46 -7.29
N ILE A 233 -2.38 12.61 -7.14
CA ILE A 233 -2.25 11.72 -5.97
C ILE A 233 -1.77 12.50 -4.75
N ARG A 234 -0.71 13.31 -4.89
CA ARG A 234 -0.16 14.14 -3.82
C ARG A 234 -1.22 15.09 -3.25
N ASN A 235 -2.00 15.72 -4.13
CA ASN A 235 -3.04 16.64 -3.70
C ASN A 235 -4.21 15.92 -3.04
N MET A 236 -4.53 14.68 -3.46
CA MET A 236 -5.52 13.86 -2.76
C MET A 236 -5.03 13.34 -1.40
N VAL A 237 -3.71 13.18 -1.19
CA VAL A 237 -3.15 12.98 0.16
C VAL A 237 -3.44 14.19 1.05
N MET A 238 -3.21 15.39 0.51
CA MET A 238 -3.52 16.63 1.23
C MET A 238 -5.03 16.77 1.47
N PHE A 239 -5.86 16.45 0.48
CA PHE A 239 -7.32 16.40 0.62
C PHE A 239 -7.72 15.54 1.82
N ARG A 240 -7.19 14.31 1.92
CA ARG A 240 -7.50 13.40 3.04
C ARG A 240 -7.15 14.02 4.40
N ASN A 241 -6.02 14.70 4.50
CA ASN A 241 -5.61 15.39 5.72
C ASN A 241 -6.53 16.57 6.07
N VAL A 242 -6.95 17.35 5.07
CA VAL A 242 -7.84 18.52 5.27
C VAL A 242 -9.23 18.09 5.77
N VAL A 243 -9.72 16.96 5.26
CA VAL A 243 -11.05 16.44 5.58
C VAL A 243 -11.06 15.40 6.70
N ASP A 244 -9.94 15.22 7.40
CA ASP A 244 -9.84 14.23 8.47
C ASP A 244 -10.90 14.46 9.56
N GLY A 245 -11.46 13.36 10.07
CA GLY A 245 -12.59 13.37 11.02
C GLY A 245 -13.95 13.79 10.46
N GLN A 246 -14.05 14.30 9.22
CA GLN A 246 -15.35 14.72 8.65
C GLN A 246 -16.18 13.52 8.18
N PRO A 247 -17.51 13.54 8.37
CA PRO A 247 -18.38 12.44 7.93
C PRO A 247 -18.48 12.38 6.40
N PHE A 248 -18.78 11.20 5.87
CA PHE A 248 -19.23 11.06 4.48
C PHE A 248 -20.63 11.69 4.34
N ALA A 249 -20.80 12.59 3.38
CA ALA A 249 -22.03 13.38 3.22
C ALA A 249 -22.29 13.69 1.74
N ASN A 250 -23.47 14.23 1.43
CA ASN A 250 -23.83 14.76 0.11
C ASN A 250 -23.53 13.80 -1.05
N TRP A 251 -23.83 12.52 -0.86
CA TRP A 251 -23.73 11.53 -1.93
C TRP A 251 -24.72 11.85 -3.04
N TRP A 252 -24.24 11.77 -4.27
CA TRP A 252 -25.03 11.85 -5.48
C TRP A 252 -24.50 10.85 -6.50
N ASP A 253 -25.42 10.22 -7.23
CA ASP A 253 -25.11 9.37 -8.38
C ASP A 253 -26.18 9.53 -9.47
N ASN A 254 -25.84 9.15 -10.70
CA ASN A 254 -26.76 9.12 -11.83
C ASN A 254 -27.35 7.72 -12.11
N GLY A 255 -27.16 6.74 -11.22
CA GLY A 255 -27.48 5.33 -11.46
C GLY A 255 -26.54 4.58 -12.42
N SER A 256 -25.45 5.22 -12.87
CA SER A 256 -24.41 4.66 -13.75
C SER A 256 -23.02 4.87 -13.11
N ASN A 257 -22.09 5.60 -13.76
CA ASN A 257 -20.71 5.80 -13.28
C ASN A 257 -20.34 7.27 -13.05
N GLN A 258 -21.33 8.15 -12.94
CA GLN A 258 -21.14 9.51 -12.43
C GLN A 258 -21.54 9.57 -10.97
N VAL A 259 -20.59 9.94 -10.12
CA VAL A 259 -20.79 9.96 -8.67
C VAL A 259 -20.11 11.17 -8.05
N ALA A 260 -20.65 11.66 -6.95
CA ALA A 260 -20.06 12.74 -6.18
C ALA A 260 -20.35 12.56 -4.69
N PHE A 261 -19.46 13.06 -3.84
CA PHE A 261 -19.70 13.11 -2.41
C PHE A 261 -18.85 14.17 -1.71
N GLY A 262 -19.32 14.57 -0.54
CA GLY A 262 -18.66 15.47 0.38
C GLY A 262 -18.05 14.76 1.59
N ARG A 263 -17.12 15.47 2.22
CA ARG A 263 -16.58 15.16 3.53
C ARG A 263 -16.91 16.31 4.48
N GLY A 264 -18.06 16.18 5.15
CA GLY A 264 -18.65 17.23 5.97
C GLY A 264 -18.75 18.54 5.21
N ASN A 265 -18.17 19.60 5.78
CA ASN A 265 -18.08 20.93 5.16
C ASN A 265 -16.65 21.31 4.73
N ARG A 266 -15.76 20.32 4.58
CA ARG A 266 -14.33 20.57 4.30
C ARG A 266 -13.83 20.06 2.96
N GLY A 267 -14.51 19.14 2.30
CA GLY A 267 -14.14 18.72 0.96
C GLY A 267 -15.30 18.17 0.16
N PHE A 268 -15.18 18.22 -1.15
CA PHE A 268 -16.14 17.68 -2.10
C PHE A 268 -15.40 17.14 -3.33
N ILE A 269 -15.84 15.99 -3.84
CA ILE A 269 -15.23 15.32 -4.98
C ILE A 269 -16.30 14.81 -5.94
N VAL A 270 -16.01 14.88 -7.25
CA VAL A 270 -16.91 14.48 -8.34
C VAL A 270 -16.14 13.61 -9.32
N PHE A 271 -16.73 12.52 -9.77
CA PHE A 271 -16.17 11.58 -10.74
C PHE A 271 -17.11 11.43 -11.94
N ASN A 272 -16.54 11.33 -13.12
CA ASN A 272 -17.24 10.92 -14.34
C ASN A 272 -16.50 9.76 -14.98
N ASN A 273 -17.03 8.54 -14.84
CA ASN A 273 -16.52 7.36 -15.54
C ASN A 273 -17.55 6.79 -16.52
N ASP A 274 -18.53 7.61 -16.94
CA ASP A 274 -19.44 7.30 -18.04
C ASP A 274 -18.88 7.80 -19.38
N ASP A 275 -19.38 7.26 -20.49
CA ASP A 275 -18.96 7.63 -21.85
C ASP A 275 -19.55 8.97 -22.36
N TRP A 276 -20.12 9.78 -21.46
CA TRP A 276 -20.73 11.07 -21.78
C TRP A 276 -20.38 12.13 -20.71
N PRO A 277 -20.42 13.44 -21.04
CA PRO A 277 -20.04 14.49 -20.11
C PRO A 277 -21.00 14.61 -18.93
N LEU A 278 -20.45 14.91 -17.76
CA LEU A 278 -21.19 15.37 -16.58
C LEU A 278 -21.27 16.90 -16.64
N SER A 279 -22.47 17.47 -16.53
CA SER A 279 -22.66 18.91 -16.33
C SER A 279 -23.86 19.14 -15.43
N LEU A 280 -23.62 19.36 -14.14
CA LEU A 280 -24.67 19.43 -13.13
C LEU A 280 -24.28 20.35 -11.96
N THR A 281 -25.31 20.97 -11.36
CA THR A 281 -25.16 21.67 -10.08
C THR A 281 -25.41 20.71 -8.92
N LEU A 282 -24.43 20.59 -8.02
CA LEU A 282 -24.43 19.65 -6.91
C LEU A 282 -24.31 20.39 -5.57
N GLN A 283 -24.95 19.85 -4.53
CA GLN A 283 -24.82 20.34 -3.16
C GLN A 283 -23.49 19.87 -2.58
N THR A 284 -22.58 20.80 -2.34
CA THR A 284 -21.22 20.47 -1.87
C THR A 284 -21.12 20.39 -0.35
N GLY A 285 -21.96 21.14 0.37
CA GLY A 285 -21.84 21.38 1.81
C GLY A 285 -20.69 22.31 2.20
N LEU A 286 -19.94 22.85 1.23
CA LEU A 286 -18.84 23.76 1.47
C LEU A 286 -19.32 25.21 1.67
N PRO A 287 -18.60 26.04 2.43
CA PRO A 287 -18.85 27.46 2.51
C PRO A 287 -18.71 28.15 1.14
N ALA A 288 -19.52 29.18 0.89
CA ALA A 288 -19.46 29.95 -0.34
C ALA A 288 -18.06 30.53 -0.63
N GLY A 289 -17.68 30.54 -1.91
CA GLY A 289 -16.42 31.09 -2.39
C GLY A 289 -15.89 30.37 -3.63
N THR A 290 -14.70 30.77 -4.06
CA THR A 290 -14.01 30.18 -5.22
C THR A 290 -12.99 29.17 -4.74
N TYR A 291 -13.02 27.95 -5.28
CA TYR A 291 -12.11 26.87 -4.94
C TYR A 291 -11.30 26.45 -6.16
N CYS A 292 -10.03 26.13 -5.94
CA CYS A 292 -9.17 25.52 -6.95
C CYS A 292 -9.40 24.02 -6.98
N ASP A 293 -9.62 23.46 -8.18
CA ASP A 293 -9.56 22.03 -8.39
C ASP A 293 -8.12 21.54 -8.25
N VAL A 294 -7.91 20.64 -7.30
CA VAL A 294 -6.57 20.13 -6.97
C VAL A 294 -6.14 18.96 -7.86
N ILE A 295 -7.00 18.52 -8.78
CA ILE A 295 -6.68 17.47 -9.77
C ILE A 295 -6.07 18.09 -11.03
N SER A 296 -6.78 19.02 -11.67
CA SER A 296 -6.28 19.73 -12.85
C SER A 296 -5.16 20.72 -12.54
N GLY A 297 -5.04 21.22 -11.31
CA GLY A 297 -4.02 22.18 -10.94
C GLY A 297 -3.78 22.30 -9.43
N ASP A 298 -3.30 23.47 -9.03
CA ASP A 298 -2.92 23.80 -7.66
C ASP A 298 -3.39 25.23 -7.32
N LYS A 299 -3.55 25.49 -6.02
CA LYS A 299 -3.63 26.86 -5.48
C LYS A 299 -2.21 27.39 -5.27
N ILE A 300 -1.84 28.46 -5.98
CA ILE A 300 -0.57 29.15 -5.81
C ILE A 300 -0.87 30.60 -5.45
N GLY A 301 -0.63 30.96 -4.19
CA GLY A 301 -1.08 32.24 -3.63
C GLY A 301 -2.60 32.37 -3.74
N ASP A 302 -3.07 33.47 -4.34
CA ASP A 302 -4.49 33.77 -4.54
C ASP A 302 -5.00 33.38 -5.95
N THR A 303 -4.31 32.45 -6.61
CA THR A 303 -4.66 31.99 -7.96
C THR A 303 -4.74 30.47 -8.06
N CYS A 304 -5.64 30.00 -8.93
CA CYS A 304 -5.72 28.58 -9.31
C CYS A 304 -5.06 28.40 -10.68
N THR A 305 -4.19 27.40 -10.80
CA THR A 305 -3.57 27.06 -12.10
C THR A 305 -4.48 26.22 -13.00
N GLY A 306 -5.44 25.50 -12.39
CA GLY A 306 -6.40 24.65 -13.08
C GLY A 306 -7.84 25.19 -13.02
N ILE A 307 -8.81 24.27 -13.02
CA ILE A 307 -10.23 24.56 -12.98
C ILE A 307 -10.60 25.30 -11.67
N LYS A 308 -11.54 26.24 -11.77
CA LYS A 308 -12.11 26.96 -10.63
C LYS A 308 -13.56 26.54 -10.44
N ILE A 309 -13.92 26.24 -9.19
CA ILE A 309 -15.30 25.90 -8.81
C ILE A 309 -15.84 27.01 -7.93
N TYR A 310 -17.02 27.52 -8.29
CA TYR A 310 -17.71 28.57 -7.54
C TYR A 310 -18.83 27.93 -6.72
N VAL A 311 -18.72 28.02 -5.39
CA VAL A 311 -19.74 27.57 -4.45
C VAL A 311 -20.60 28.76 -4.04
N SER A 312 -21.91 28.68 -4.28
CA SER A 312 -22.88 29.72 -3.91
C SER A 312 -23.22 29.71 -2.41
N GLY A 313 -23.95 30.74 -1.95
CA GLY A 313 -24.35 30.91 -0.55
C GLY A 313 -25.15 29.76 0.05
N ASP A 314 -25.80 28.97 -0.79
CA ASP A 314 -26.58 27.77 -0.45
C ASP A 314 -25.74 26.47 -0.48
N GLY A 315 -24.42 26.55 -0.71
CA GLY A 315 -23.51 25.41 -0.76
C GLY A 315 -23.51 24.65 -2.09
N ASN A 316 -24.28 25.08 -3.08
CA ASN A 316 -24.31 24.46 -4.40
C ASN A 316 -23.14 24.93 -5.28
N ALA A 317 -22.66 24.07 -6.17
CA ALA A 317 -21.67 24.43 -7.18
C ALA A 317 -21.91 23.68 -8.49
N HIS A 318 -21.62 24.32 -9.61
CA HIS A 318 -21.71 23.70 -10.93
C HIS A 318 -20.39 22.98 -11.27
N PHE A 319 -20.51 21.72 -11.66
CA PHE A 319 -19.40 20.89 -12.13
C PHE A 319 -19.63 20.52 -13.58
N SER A 320 -18.57 20.62 -14.39
CA SER A 320 -18.55 20.17 -15.78
C SER A 320 -17.31 19.31 -15.99
N VAL A 321 -17.51 18.02 -16.22
CA VAL A 321 -16.44 17.02 -16.37
C VAL A 321 -16.68 16.25 -17.66
N SER A 322 -15.86 16.50 -18.67
CA SER A 322 -15.89 15.74 -19.93
C SER A 322 -15.38 14.32 -19.71
N ASN A 323 -15.97 13.34 -20.40
CA ASN A 323 -15.46 11.97 -20.45
C ASN A 323 -14.15 11.84 -21.26
N SER A 324 -13.71 12.92 -21.91
CA SER A 324 -12.40 13.00 -22.61
C SER A 324 -11.39 13.89 -21.88
N ALA A 325 -11.65 14.26 -20.62
CA ALA A 325 -10.69 14.98 -19.80
C ALA A 325 -9.48 14.09 -19.46
N GLU A 326 -8.29 14.68 -19.27
CA GLU A 326 -7.09 13.92 -18.85
C GLU A 326 -7.29 13.21 -17.49
N ASP A 327 -8.08 13.85 -16.64
CA ASP A 327 -8.51 13.37 -15.34
C ASP A 327 -10.00 13.65 -15.20
N PRO A 328 -10.91 12.67 -15.43
CA PRO A 328 -12.34 12.92 -15.43
C PRO A 328 -12.90 12.89 -14.00
N PHE A 329 -12.26 13.64 -13.11
CA PHE A 329 -12.71 13.87 -11.73
C PHE A 329 -12.16 15.21 -11.21
N ILE A 330 -12.92 15.85 -10.32
CA ILE A 330 -12.61 17.16 -9.72
C ILE A 330 -12.65 17.01 -8.21
N ALA A 331 -11.68 17.62 -7.51
CA ALA A 331 -11.65 17.64 -6.06
C ALA A 331 -11.36 19.05 -5.53
N ILE A 332 -12.17 19.50 -4.57
CA ILE A 332 -12.02 20.79 -3.90
C ILE A 332 -12.12 20.63 -2.38
N HIS A 333 -11.38 21.44 -1.63
CA HIS A 333 -11.38 21.37 -0.17
C HIS A 333 -11.14 22.73 0.48
N ALA A 334 -11.31 22.83 1.80
CA ALA A 334 -11.20 24.07 2.56
C ALA A 334 -9.89 24.84 2.28
N GLU A 335 -8.76 24.14 2.25
CA GLU A 335 -7.44 24.76 1.97
C GLU A 335 -7.20 25.10 0.47
N SER A 336 -8.07 24.66 -0.45
CA SER A 336 -8.00 25.03 -1.88
C SER A 336 -8.90 26.22 -2.22
N LYS A 337 -9.60 26.79 -1.23
CA LYS A 337 -10.39 28.01 -1.35
C LYS A 337 -9.49 29.23 -1.54
N LEU A 338 -9.83 30.13 -2.46
CA LEU A 338 -9.20 31.45 -2.61
C LEU A 338 -9.66 32.43 -1.53
#